data_AF-A0A919Z8Z1-F1
#
_entry.id   AF-A0A919Z8Z1-F1
#
_cell.length_a   1.000
_cell.length_b   1.000
_cell.length_c   1.000
_cell.angle_alpha   90.00
_cell.angle_beta   90.00
_cell.angle_gamma   90.00
#
_symmetry.space_group_name_H-M   'P 1'
#
loop_
_entity.id
_entity.type
_entity.pdbx_description
1 polymer ?
#
loop_
_entity_poly.entity_id
_entity_poly.type
_entity_poly.pdbx_seq_one_letter_code
_entity_poly.pdbx_strand_id
1 'polypeptide(L)'
;MIEDLKEIVFHGDDKPLPDKEVIPLVKKMFADREFSLPGGESFADCYNRIVPILNNLISRYKGQKVAIGTHGVVMTMMMGSFDRQFDLDFLLTTSKPDIYKLEFDEGRLTKTERLWCGIPA
;
A
#
# COMPACT_ATOMS: atom_id res chain seq x y z
N MET A 1 -12.24 12.46 -1.02
CA MET A 1 -11.01 11.66 -1.26
C MET A 1 -10.11 11.88 -0.06
N ILE A 2 -9.55 10.83 0.55
CA ILE A 2 -8.55 10.99 1.61
C ILE A 2 -7.20 11.08 0.89
N GLU A 3 -6.59 12.26 0.90
CA GLU A 3 -5.38 12.57 0.14
C GLU A 3 -4.21 11.65 0.51
N ASP A 4 -4.12 11.31 1.79
CA ASP A 4 -3.08 10.45 2.36
C ASP A 4 -3.18 8.97 1.96
N LEU A 5 -4.16 8.57 1.14
CA LEU A 5 -4.21 7.22 0.54
C LEU A 5 -3.73 7.21 -0.92
N LYS A 6 -3.22 8.34 -1.42
CA LYS A 6 -2.55 8.42 -2.72
C LYS A 6 -1.24 7.64 -2.72
N GLU A 7 -0.87 7.21 -3.92
CA GLU A 7 0.39 6.49 -4.16
C GLU A 7 1.59 7.29 -3.67
N ILE A 8 2.69 6.59 -3.44
CA ILE A 8 3.96 7.22 -3.09
C ILE A 8 4.41 8.23 -4.14
N VAL A 9 4.93 9.37 -3.67
CA VAL A 9 5.55 10.38 -4.53
C VAL A 9 7.00 9.98 -4.76
N PHE A 10 7.34 9.48 -5.94
CA PHE A 10 8.70 8.97 -6.17
C PHE A 10 9.77 10.07 -6.25
N HIS A 11 9.43 11.26 -6.72
CA HIS A 11 10.34 12.41 -6.84
C HIS A 11 9.56 13.73 -6.95
N GLY A 12 10.24 14.86 -6.79
CA GLY A 12 9.63 16.19 -6.81
C GLY A 12 9.20 16.72 -8.18
N ASP A 13 9.56 16.05 -9.28
CA ASP A 13 9.11 16.44 -10.62
C ASP A 13 7.68 15.95 -10.89
N ASP A 14 6.86 16.76 -11.58
CA ASP A 14 5.48 16.39 -11.98
C ASP A 14 5.41 15.40 -13.16
N LYS A 15 6.53 14.76 -13.53
CA LYS A 15 6.60 13.81 -14.64
C LYS A 15 6.49 12.38 -14.12
N PRO A 16 5.78 11.48 -14.81
CA PRO A 16 5.82 10.07 -14.44
C PRO A 16 7.22 9.50 -14.64
N LEU A 17 7.67 8.67 -13.69
CA LEU A 17 8.82 7.82 -13.91
C LEU A 17 8.54 6.83 -15.06
N PRO A 18 9.52 6.55 -15.93
CA PRO A 18 9.38 5.48 -16.91
C PRO A 18 9.16 4.13 -16.22
N ASP A 19 8.28 3.28 -16.76
CA ASP A 19 7.95 1.96 -16.16
C ASP A 19 9.19 1.11 -15.84
N LYS A 20 10.20 1.17 -16.72
CA LYS A 20 11.48 0.46 -16.56
C LYS A 20 12.30 0.91 -15.34
N GLU A 21 12.02 2.09 -14.80
CA GLU A 21 12.75 2.71 -13.68
C GLU A 21 11.99 2.55 -12.35
N VAL A 22 10.67 2.42 -12.40
CA VAL A 22 9.81 2.27 -11.22
C VAL A 22 10.16 1.01 -10.43
N ILE A 23 10.27 -0.15 -11.07
CA ILE A 23 10.54 -1.41 -10.36
C ILE A 23 11.92 -1.42 -9.68
N PRO A 24 13.04 -1.04 -10.35
CA PRO A 24 14.32 -0.91 -9.67
C PRO A 24 14.30 0.06 -8.49
N LEU A 25 13.60 1.20 -8.63
CA LEU A 25 13.45 2.18 -7.57
C LEU A 25 12.70 1.59 -6.37
N VAL A 26 11.54 0.99 -6.60
CA VAL A 26 10.73 0.34 -5.57
C VAL A 26 11.53 -0.74 -4.84
N LYS A 27 12.28 -1.60 -5.56
CA LYS A 27 13.15 -2.60 -4.93
C LYS A 27 14.19 -1.97 -4.01
N LYS A 28 14.79 -0.85 -4.41
CA LYS A 28 15.73 -0.10 -3.58
C LYS A 28 15.05 0.46 -2.33
N MET A 29 13.84 1.02 -2.45
CA MET A 29 13.07 1.56 -1.33
C MET A 29 12.60 0.48 -0.35
N PHE A 30 12.36 -0.75 -0.81
CA PHE A 30 12.12 -1.90 0.07
C PHE A 30 13.38 -2.31 0.86
N ALA A 31 14.56 -2.24 0.23
CA ALA A 31 15.83 -2.57 0.86
C ALA A 31 16.33 -1.48 1.84
N ASP A 32 16.03 -0.21 1.55
CA ASP A 32 16.33 0.95 2.38
C ASP A 32 15.07 1.82 2.51
N ARG A 33 14.36 1.66 3.64
CA ARG A 33 13.05 2.29 3.84
C ARG A 33 13.12 3.81 4.00
N GLU A 34 14.28 4.35 4.35
CA GLU A 34 14.52 5.79 4.50
C GLU A 34 14.95 6.43 3.16
N PHE A 35 15.26 5.62 2.15
CA PHE A 35 15.66 6.13 0.84
C PHE A 35 14.50 6.81 0.12
N SER A 36 14.76 8.01 -0.39
CA SER A 36 13.91 8.74 -1.33
C SER A 36 14.75 9.45 -2.39
N LEU A 37 14.16 9.72 -3.56
CA LEU A 37 14.74 10.67 -4.52
C LEU A 37 14.46 12.10 -4.06
N PRO A 38 15.21 13.11 -4.56
CA PRO A 38 14.95 14.51 -4.25
C PRO A 38 13.49 14.91 -4.50
N GLY A 39 12.86 15.50 -3.47
CA GLY A 39 11.45 15.90 -3.50
C GLY A 39 10.44 14.74 -3.49
N GLY A 40 10.91 13.50 -3.35
CA GLY A 40 10.07 12.31 -3.16
C GLY A 40 9.87 11.94 -1.70
N GLU A 41 8.99 10.96 -1.50
CA GLU A 41 8.64 10.36 -0.24
C GLU A 41 9.42 9.05 -0.04
N SER A 42 9.89 8.78 1.17
CA SER A 42 10.47 7.48 1.52
C SER A 42 9.38 6.45 1.87
N PHE A 43 9.73 5.17 1.95
CA PHE A 43 8.78 4.16 2.43
C PHE A 43 8.42 4.35 3.90
N ALA A 44 9.33 4.91 4.70
CA ALA A 44 9.06 5.27 6.08
C ALA A 44 8.04 6.43 6.18
N ASP A 45 8.21 7.49 5.39
CA ASP A 45 7.28 8.63 5.34
C ASP A 45 5.87 8.18 4.93
N CYS A 46 5.78 7.40 3.85
CA CYS A 46 4.53 6.87 3.32
C CYS A 46 3.82 6.00 4.38
N TYR A 47 4.56 5.10 5.02
CA TYR A 47 4.04 4.27 6.11
C TYR A 47 3.51 5.10 7.28
N ASN A 48 4.25 6.15 7.68
CA ASN A 48 3.90 7.02 8.81
C ASN A 48 2.63 7.83 8.56
N ARG A 49 2.30 8.21 7.31
CA ARG A 49 1.01 8.85 7.00
C ARG A 49 -0.14 7.85 6.84
N ILE A 50 0.11 6.66 6.29
CA ILE A 50 -0.97 5.70 5.95
C ILE A 50 -1.50 4.96 7.18
N VAL A 51 -0.61 4.47 8.05
CA VAL A 51 -1.01 3.56 9.15
C VAL A 51 -1.94 4.22 10.17
N PRO A 52 -1.69 5.47 10.64
CA PRO A 52 -2.61 6.14 11.55
C PRO A 52 -4.02 6.31 10.96
N ILE A 53 -4.11 6.59 9.67
CA ILE A 53 -5.38 6.78 8.97
C ILE A 53 -6.11 5.46 8.81
N LEU A 54 -5.40 4.40 8.43
CA LEU A 54 -5.98 3.06 8.34
C LEU A 54 -6.54 2.59 9.68
N ASN A 55 -5.79 2.78 10.77
CA ASN A 55 -6.24 2.48 12.12
C ASN A 55 -7.45 3.31 12.53
N ASN A 56 -7.48 4.60 12.17
CA ASN A 56 -8.63 5.46 12.40
C ASN A 56 -9.88 4.96 11.64
N LEU A 57 -9.73 4.59 10.37
CA LEU A 57 -10.83 4.05 9.56
C LEU A 57 -11.39 2.75 10.15
N ILE A 58 -10.52 1.82 10.57
CA ILE A 58 -10.93 0.56 11.21
C ILE A 58 -11.72 0.84 12.50
N SER A 59 -11.23 1.75 13.34
CA SER A 59 -11.89 2.12 14.60
C SER A 59 -13.22 2.84 14.35
N ARG A 60 -13.22 3.85 13.47
CA ARG A 60 -14.38 4.71 13.18
C ARG A 60 -15.54 3.93 12.56
N TYR A 61 -15.24 2.94 11.73
CA TYR A 61 -16.24 2.16 11.00
C TYR A 61 -16.39 0.72 11.55
N LYS A 62 -16.10 0.51 12.84
CA LYS A 62 -16.28 -0.79 13.51
C LYS A 62 -17.70 -1.35 13.27
N GLY A 63 -17.77 -2.61 12.85
CA GLY A 63 -19.03 -3.31 12.53
C GLY A 63 -19.60 -3.00 11.13
N GLN A 64 -18.93 -2.17 10.34
CA GLN A 64 -19.36 -1.82 8.97
C GLN A 64 -18.41 -2.41 7.92
N LYS A 65 -18.86 -2.40 6.65
CA LYS A 65 -18.03 -2.74 5.49
C LYS A 65 -17.56 -1.45 4.82
N VAL A 66 -16.26 -1.29 4.66
CA VAL A 66 -15.63 -0.13 4.00
C VAL A 66 -14.85 -0.61 2.78
N ALA A 67 -15.01 0.09 1.66
CA ALA A 67 -14.18 -0.11 0.48
C ALA A 67 -13.14 1.01 0.40
N ILE A 68 -11.86 0.65 0.20
CA ILE A 68 -10.74 1.59 0.04
C ILE A 68 -10.16 1.38 -1.36
N GLY A 69 -10.16 2.43 -2.19
CA GLY A 69 -9.45 2.45 -3.47
C GLY A 69 -8.10 3.13 -3.30
N THR A 70 -7.02 2.46 -3.68
CA THR A 70 -5.64 2.97 -3.59
C THR A 70 -4.77 2.32 -4.68
N HIS A 71 -3.45 2.41 -4.54
CA HIS A 71 -2.45 1.93 -5.49
C HIS A 71 -1.59 0.81 -4.88
N GLY A 72 -0.71 0.21 -5.67
CA GLY A 72 -0.03 -1.04 -5.30
C GLY A 72 0.87 -0.92 -4.08
N VAL A 73 1.73 0.11 -4.02
CA VAL A 73 2.68 0.26 -2.90
C VAL A 73 1.93 0.56 -1.62
N VAL A 74 0.97 1.50 -1.66
CA VAL A 74 0.11 1.82 -0.52
C VAL A 74 -0.69 0.61 -0.03
N MET A 75 -1.32 -0.14 -0.94
CA MET A 75 -2.06 -1.36 -0.57
C MET A 75 -1.15 -2.37 0.14
N THR A 76 0.05 -2.56 -0.39
CA THR A 76 1.06 -3.45 0.21
C THR A 76 1.45 -2.98 1.61
N MET A 77 1.71 -1.69 1.81
CA MET A 77 2.05 -1.13 3.12
C MET A 77 0.91 -1.24 4.13
N MET A 78 -0.34 -0.99 3.70
CA MET A 78 -1.53 -1.13 4.54
C MET A 78 -1.66 -2.55 5.06
N MET A 79 -1.61 -3.53 4.16
CA MET A 79 -1.73 -4.95 4.52
C MET A 79 -0.51 -5.41 5.35
N GLY A 80 0.68 -4.96 4.96
CA GLY A 80 1.96 -5.20 5.64
C GLY A 80 2.03 -4.66 7.07
N SER A 81 1.21 -3.65 7.40
CA SER A 81 1.11 -3.13 8.77
C SER A 81 0.48 -4.12 9.76
N PHE A 82 -0.27 -5.10 9.25
CA PHE A 82 -0.92 -6.14 10.06
C PHE A 82 -0.29 -7.53 9.88
N ASP A 83 0.26 -7.81 8.70
CA ASP A 83 0.80 -9.12 8.37
C ASP A 83 2.01 -8.98 7.44
N ARG A 84 3.17 -9.49 7.89
CA ARG A 84 4.45 -9.32 7.19
C ARG A 84 4.56 -10.10 5.89
N GLN A 85 3.62 -10.98 5.56
CA GLN A 85 3.61 -11.67 4.25
C GLN A 85 3.34 -10.71 3.08
N PHE A 86 2.81 -9.51 3.35
CA PHE A 86 2.57 -8.49 2.33
C PHE A 86 3.82 -7.62 2.17
N ASP A 87 4.75 -8.11 1.35
CA ASP A 87 6.07 -7.53 1.12
C ASP A 87 6.30 -7.16 -0.37
N LEU A 88 7.57 -7.03 -0.76
CA LEU A 88 7.94 -6.74 -2.14
C LEU A 88 7.45 -7.83 -3.13
N ASP A 89 7.54 -9.10 -2.76
CA ASP A 89 7.13 -10.19 -3.64
C ASP A 89 5.61 -10.18 -3.82
N PHE A 90 4.87 -9.89 -2.75
CA PHE A 90 3.45 -9.60 -2.84
C PHE A 90 3.18 -8.46 -3.84
N LEU A 91 3.81 -7.29 -3.67
CA LEU A 91 3.60 -6.14 -4.55
C LEU A 91 3.82 -6.50 -6.02
N LEU A 92 4.91 -7.22 -6.32
CA LEU A 92 5.29 -7.59 -7.68
C LEU A 92 4.34 -8.62 -8.33
N THR A 93 3.56 -9.36 -7.54
CA THR A 93 2.59 -10.35 -8.02
C THR A 93 1.15 -9.83 -8.10
N THR A 94 0.90 -8.59 -7.65
CA THR A 94 -0.44 -7.97 -7.71
C THR A 94 -0.90 -7.74 -9.16
N SER A 95 -2.16 -8.09 -9.44
CA SER A 95 -2.82 -7.72 -10.70
C SER A 95 -3.34 -6.28 -10.66
N LYS A 96 -3.81 -5.74 -11.79
CA LYS A 96 -4.40 -4.40 -11.85
C LYS A 96 -5.73 -4.45 -12.62
N PRO A 97 -6.88 -4.41 -11.92
CA PRO A 97 -7.02 -4.25 -10.47
C PRO A 97 -6.65 -5.52 -9.69
N ASP A 98 -6.50 -5.39 -8.38
CA ASP A 98 -6.48 -6.50 -7.42
C ASP A 98 -7.36 -6.12 -6.23
N ILE A 99 -8.05 -7.10 -5.63
CA ILE A 99 -9.04 -6.86 -4.58
C ILE A 99 -8.81 -7.84 -3.44
N TYR A 100 -8.61 -7.30 -2.25
CA TYR A 100 -8.46 -8.05 -1.01
C TYR A 100 -9.52 -7.62 0.00
N LYS A 101 -10.06 -8.61 0.71
CA LYS A 101 -10.93 -8.44 1.87
C LYS A 101 -10.11 -8.72 3.13
N LEU A 102 -10.04 -7.74 4.01
CA LEU A 102 -9.45 -7.87 5.34
C LEU A 102 -10.59 -7.87 6.37
N GLU A 103 -10.59 -8.84 7.27
CA GLU A 103 -11.54 -8.94 8.38
C GLU A 103 -10.83 -8.63 9.70
N PHE A 104 -11.44 -7.79 10.53
CA PHE A 104 -10.87 -7.33 11.78
C PHE A 104 -11.80 -7.65 12.96
N ASP A 105 -11.21 -8.07 14.07
CA ASP A 105 -11.87 -8.23 15.37
C ASP A 105 -11.13 -7.42 16.43
N GLU A 106 -11.83 -6.52 17.11
CA GLU A 106 -11.24 -5.55 18.07
C GLU A 106 -9.94 -4.88 17.56
N GLY A 107 -9.91 -4.52 16.28
CA GLY A 107 -8.76 -3.87 15.62
C GLY A 107 -7.64 -4.83 15.19
N ARG A 108 -7.74 -6.12 15.48
CA ARG A 108 -6.79 -7.15 15.03
C ARG A 108 -7.25 -7.79 13.74
N LEU A 109 -6.34 -7.93 12.77
CA LEU A 109 -6.59 -8.68 11.55
C LEU A 109 -6.81 -10.17 11.89
N THR A 110 -7.93 -10.75 11.45
CA THR A 110 -8.27 -12.15 11.67
C THR A 110 -8.30 -12.98 10.39
N LYS A 111 -8.59 -12.35 9.25
CA LYS A 111 -8.60 -13.02 7.95
C LYS A 111 -8.27 -12.06 6.82
N THR A 112 -7.52 -12.57 5.85
CA THR A 112 -7.32 -11.93 4.54
C THR A 112 -7.75 -12.88 3.44
N GLU A 113 -8.51 -12.38 2.48
CA GLU A 113 -9.00 -13.13 1.33
C GLU A 113 -8.81 -12.32 0.06
N ARG A 114 -8.14 -12.89 -0.95
CA ARG A 114 -8.09 -12.31 -2.29
C ARG A 114 -9.42 -12.57 -2.99
N LEU A 115 -10.14 -11.50 -3.35
CA LEU A 115 -11.43 -11.58 -4.03
C LEU A 115 -11.31 -11.46 -5.55
N TRP A 116 -10.17 -10.97 -6.07
CA TRP A 116 -9.98 -10.82 -7.51
C TRP A 116 -9.70 -12.16 -8.19
N CYS A 117 -10.51 -12.49 -9.22
CA CYS A 117 -10.42 -13.74 -9.98
C CYS A 117 -9.88 -13.57 -11.42
N GLY A 118 -9.33 -12.39 -11.76
CA GLY A 118 -8.66 -12.18 -13.05
C GLY A 118 -7.34 -12.93 -13.17
N ILE A 119 -6.91 -13.15 -14.42
CA ILE A 119 -5.63 -13.81 -14.74
C ILE A 119 -4.48 -13.01 -14.09
N PRO A 120 -3.53 -13.64 -13.36
CA PRO A 120 -2.33 -12.96 -12.86
C PRO A 120 -1.59 -12.30 -14.03
N ALA A 121 -1.06 -11.09 -13.81
CA ALA A 121 -0.23 -10.40 -14.80
C ALA A 121 1.11 -11.11 -15.00
#